data_AF-A0A846XUR2-F1
#
_entry.id   AF-A0A846XUR2-F1
#
_cell.length_a   1.000
_cell.length_b   1.000
_cell.length_c   1.000
_cell.angle_alpha   90.00
_cell.angle_beta   90.00
_cell.angle_gamma   90.00
#
_symmetry.space_group_name_H-M   'P 1'
#
loop_
_entity.id
_entity.type
_entity.pdbx_description
1 polymer ?
#
loop_
_entity_poly.entity_id
_entity_poly.type
_entity_poly.pdbx_seq_one_letter_code
_entity_poly.pdbx_strand_id
1 'polypeptide(L)'
;MGRFSKVSEPEPNDAVLAELTLLRERVPGLTGTLVASSDGLLIAHDLPSEIEPTGMAALSASQLALSHRLASTALGGGFHEVVVRGTGGHVVVYAADWSSLTVLAGPEVNVGRLHLESRPAARAIADHLGILTGKHSKDRTNTNGKE
;
A
#
# COMPACT_ATOMS: atom_id res chain seq x y z
N MET A 1 -5.19 43.90 0.53
CA MET A 1 -4.49 42.94 1.40
C MET A 1 -4.92 41.52 1.03
N GLY A 2 -4.13 40.78 0.26
CA GLY A 2 -4.34 39.35 0.03
C GLY A 2 -3.42 38.55 0.96
N ARG A 3 -3.96 37.62 1.75
CA ARG A 3 -3.17 36.74 2.60
C ARG A 3 -3.59 35.28 2.36
N PHE A 4 -2.75 34.63 1.55
CA PHE A 4 -2.49 33.20 1.40
C PHE A 4 -3.49 32.25 2.06
N SER A 5 -4.35 31.65 1.24
CA SER A 5 -4.93 30.33 1.51
C SER A 5 -3.77 29.35 1.66
N LYS A 6 -3.48 28.97 2.91
CA LYS A 6 -2.58 27.87 3.24
C LYS A 6 -3.18 26.63 2.59
N VAL A 7 -2.58 26.16 1.49
CA VAL A 7 -2.90 24.85 0.91
C VAL A 7 -2.64 23.86 2.04
N SER A 8 -3.70 23.29 2.62
CA SER A 8 -3.57 22.24 3.61
C SER A 8 -2.79 21.11 2.96
N GLU A 9 -1.69 20.68 3.62
CA GLU A 9 -1.02 19.45 3.24
C GLU A 9 -2.08 18.33 3.23
N PRO A 10 -2.17 17.52 2.16
CA PRO A 10 -3.15 16.44 2.11
C PRO A 10 -2.96 15.54 3.32
N GLU A 11 -4.07 15.11 3.93
CA GLU A 11 -3.95 14.09 4.97
C GLU A 11 -3.30 12.86 4.34
N PRO A 12 -2.41 12.15 5.04
CA PRO A 12 -1.62 11.08 4.46
C PRO A 12 -2.45 9.94 3.83
N ASN A 13 -3.71 9.74 4.25
CA ASN A 13 -4.62 8.85 3.54
C ASN A 13 -5.09 9.42 2.19
N ASP A 14 -5.30 10.74 2.09
CA ASP A 14 -5.58 11.39 0.79
C ASP A 14 -4.38 11.26 -0.15
N ALA A 15 -3.15 11.36 0.36
CA ALA A 15 -1.94 11.13 -0.42
C ALA A 15 -1.85 9.68 -0.92
N VAL A 16 -2.20 8.70 -0.07
CA VAL A 16 -2.28 7.29 -0.47
C VAL A 16 -3.37 7.08 -1.54
N LEU A 17 -4.56 7.64 -1.35
CA LEU A 17 -5.66 7.55 -2.33
C LEU A 17 -5.29 8.19 -3.67
N ALA A 18 -4.55 9.30 -3.65
CA ALA A 18 -4.02 9.93 -4.85
C ALA A 18 -3.03 9.01 -5.58
N GLU A 19 -2.13 8.35 -4.85
CA GLU A 19 -1.19 7.39 -5.45
C GLU A 19 -1.92 6.18 -6.07
N LEU A 20 -2.97 5.66 -5.42
CA LEU A 20 -3.81 4.59 -5.98
C LEU A 20 -4.50 5.03 -7.27
N THR A 21 -5.02 6.26 -7.28
CA THR A 21 -5.68 6.86 -8.47
C THR A 21 -4.68 6.98 -9.62
N LEU A 22 -3.49 7.53 -9.36
CA LEU A 22 -2.42 7.65 -10.36
C LEU A 22 -1.95 6.29 -10.86
N LEU A 23 -1.90 5.26 -10.01
CA LEU A 23 -1.55 3.91 -10.42
C LEU A 23 -2.61 3.33 -11.37
N ARG A 24 -3.90 3.55 -11.10
CA ARG A 24 -5.01 3.12 -11.96
C ARG A 24 -4.95 3.74 -13.35
N GLU A 25 -4.58 5.02 -13.44
CA GLU A 25 -4.39 5.72 -14.71
C GLU A 25 -3.17 5.20 -15.49
N ARG A 26 -2.08 4.88 -14.78
CA ARG A 26 -0.82 4.44 -15.39
C ARG A 26 -0.83 2.97 -15.81
N VAL A 27 -1.75 2.13 -15.34
CA VAL A 27 -1.80 0.70 -15.70
C VAL A 27 -3.16 0.33 -16.31
N PRO A 28 -3.26 0.30 -17.65
CA PRO A 28 -4.43 -0.28 -18.32
C PRO A 28 -4.62 -1.75 -17.92
N GLY A 29 -5.86 -2.11 -17.54
CA GLY A 29 -6.19 -3.47 -17.09
C GLY A 29 -6.00 -3.71 -15.60
N LEU A 30 -5.56 -2.70 -14.82
CA LEU A 30 -5.78 -2.69 -13.38
C LEU A 30 -7.29 -2.77 -13.12
N THR A 31 -7.72 -3.56 -12.15
CA THR A 31 -9.14 -3.74 -11.79
C THR A 31 -9.42 -3.30 -10.37
N GLY A 32 -8.43 -3.32 -9.47
CA GLY A 32 -8.53 -2.73 -8.15
C GLY A 32 -7.20 -2.63 -7.42
N THR A 33 -7.18 -1.85 -6.36
CA THR A 33 -6.02 -1.67 -5.49
C THR A 33 -6.47 -1.49 -4.04
N LEU A 34 -5.62 -1.89 -3.10
CA LEU A 34 -5.80 -1.55 -1.69
C LEU A 34 -4.45 -1.43 -1.00
N VAL A 35 -4.44 -0.70 0.10
CA VAL A 35 -3.34 -0.61 1.05
C VAL A 35 -3.81 -1.15 2.39
N ALA A 36 -3.02 -2.06 2.95
CA ALA A 36 -3.29 -2.67 4.24
C ALA A 36 -2.04 -2.69 5.11
N SER A 37 -2.20 -2.56 6.42
CA SER A 37 -1.13 -2.79 7.39
C SER A 37 -0.73 -4.27 7.45
N SER A 38 0.43 -4.56 8.06
CA SER A 38 0.93 -5.92 8.23
C SER A 38 0.03 -6.85 9.06
N ASP A 39 -0.89 -6.30 9.87
CA ASP A 39 -1.88 -7.05 10.66
C ASP A 39 -3.27 -7.14 9.97
N GLY A 40 -3.40 -6.61 8.75
CA GLY A 40 -4.61 -6.76 7.93
C GLY A 40 -5.67 -5.67 8.10
N LEU A 41 -5.33 -4.55 8.75
CA LEU A 41 -6.22 -3.39 8.79
C LEU A 41 -6.17 -2.64 7.47
N LEU A 42 -7.37 -2.33 6.95
CA LEU A 42 -7.54 -1.55 5.74
C LEU A 42 -7.12 -0.09 5.98
N ILE A 43 -6.24 0.43 5.13
CA ILE A 43 -5.80 1.84 5.17
C ILE A 43 -6.52 2.65 4.10
N ALA A 44 -6.52 2.16 2.85
CA ALA A 44 -7.15 2.81 1.71
C ALA A 44 -7.46 1.78 0.62
N HIS A 45 -8.43 2.05 -0.25
CA HIS A 45 -8.70 1.19 -1.39
C HIS A 45 -9.37 1.90 -2.57
N ASP A 46 -9.18 1.33 -3.74
CA ASP A 46 -9.97 1.52 -4.96
C ASP A 46 -10.30 0.12 -5.48
N LEU A 47 -11.29 -0.53 -4.86
CA LEU A 47 -11.69 -1.90 -5.17
C LEU A 47 -13.08 -1.90 -5.83
N PRO A 48 -13.34 -2.86 -6.74
CA PRO A 48 -14.69 -3.10 -7.25
C PRO A 48 -15.69 -3.39 -6.11
N SER A 49 -16.95 -3.02 -6.32
CA SER A 49 -18.04 -3.18 -5.34
C SER A 49 -18.29 -4.61 -4.88
N GLU A 50 -17.88 -5.60 -5.67
CA GLU A 50 -18.07 -7.02 -5.40
C GLU A 50 -17.06 -7.58 -4.40
N ILE A 51 -15.99 -6.82 -4.11
CA ILE A 51 -14.91 -7.25 -3.22
C ILE A 51 -15.03 -6.51 -1.90
N GLU A 52 -15.18 -7.28 -0.82
CA GLU A 52 -15.22 -6.72 0.53
C GLU A 52 -13.80 -6.24 0.95
N PRO A 53 -13.59 -4.94 1.20
CA PRO A 53 -12.24 -4.39 1.37
C PRO A 53 -11.48 -4.90 2.60
N THR A 54 -12.15 -5.09 3.73
CA THR A 54 -11.51 -5.50 4.99
C THR A 54 -10.98 -6.93 4.91
N GLY A 55 -11.78 -7.83 4.33
CA GLY A 55 -11.42 -9.22 4.08
C GLY A 55 -10.28 -9.33 3.08
N MET A 56 -10.29 -8.50 2.02
CA MET A 56 -9.18 -8.47 1.06
C MET A 56 -7.88 -7.92 1.69
N ALA A 57 -7.98 -6.95 2.61
CA ALA A 57 -6.84 -6.48 3.41
C ALA A 57 -6.26 -7.60 4.30
N ALA A 58 -7.11 -8.33 5.02
CA ALA A 58 -6.70 -9.46 5.86
C ALA A 58 -6.04 -10.59 5.03
N LEU A 59 -6.61 -10.92 3.87
CA LEU A 59 -6.01 -11.90 2.94
C LEU A 59 -4.65 -11.42 2.43
N SER A 60 -4.53 -10.14 2.07
CA SER A 60 -3.27 -9.56 1.59
C SER A 60 -2.18 -9.63 2.66
N ALA A 61 -2.47 -9.23 3.89
CA ALA A 61 -1.54 -9.30 5.02
C ALA A 61 -1.13 -10.75 5.33
N SER A 62 -2.09 -11.67 5.29
CA SER A 62 -1.81 -13.10 5.49
C SER A 62 -0.87 -13.65 4.40
N GLN A 63 -1.14 -13.31 3.14
CA GLN A 63 -0.32 -13.72 2.00
C GLN A 63 1.09 -13.13 2.09
N LEU A 64 1.22 -11.87 2.51
CA LEU A 64 2.49 -11.20 2.77
C LEU A 64 3.30 -11.96 3.83
N ALA A 65 2.69 -12.25 4.98
CA ALA A 65 3.34 -12.96 6.09
C ALA A 65 3.82 -14.36 5.69
N LEU A 66 2.98 -15.12 4.96
CA LEU A 66 3.36 -16.42 4.42
C LEU A 66 4.53 -16.33 3.45
N SER A 67 4.51 -15.33 2.57
CA SER A 67 5.56 -15.14 1.56
C SER A 67 6.89 -14.69 2.18
N HIS A 68 6.86 -13.82 3.19
CA HIS A 68 8.04 -13.50 4.02
C HIS A 68 8.63 -14.75 4.65
N ARG A 69 7.79 -15.58 5.29
CA ARG A 69 8.26 -16.81 5.93
C ARG A 69 8.84 -17.77 4.92
N LEU A 70 8.21 -17.93 3.76
CA LEU A 70 8.69 -18.79 2.69
C LEU A 70 10.06 -18.31 2.18
N ALA A 71 10.20 -17.02 1.85
CA ALA A 71 11.45 -16.44 1.35
C ALA A 71 12.59 -16.57 2.37
N SER A 72 12.32 -16.23 3.63
CA SER A 72 13.29 -16.36 4.73
C SER A 72 13.69 -17.82 4.95
N THR A 73 12.74 -18.75 4.93
CA THR A 73 13.01 -20.18 5.17
C THR A 73 13.76 -20.84 4.02
N ALA A 74 13.36 -20.56 2.78
CA ALA A 74 13.90 -21.24 1.61
C ALA A 74 15.21 -20.62 1.11
N LEU A 75 15.37 -19.30 1.26
CA LEU A 75 16.45 -18.54 0.61
C LEU A 75 17.27 -17.70 1.60
N GLY A 76 16.87 -17.62 2.88
CA GLY A 76 17.55 -16.78 3.88
C GLY A 76 17.44 -15.27 3.62
N GLY A 77 16.57 -14.86 2.68
CA GLY A 77 16.49 -13.50 2.16
C GLY A 77 15.20 -12.76 2.55
N GLY A 78 15.15 -11.49 2.14
CA GLY A 78 13.95 -10.65 2.26
C GLY A 78 12.88 -11.02 1.23
N PHE A 79 11.66 -10.53 1.48
CA PHE A 79 10.54 -10.63 0.57
C PHE A 79 10.25 -9.25 -0.03
N HIS A 80 9.95 -9.23 -1.33
CA HIS A 80 9.62 -8.00 -2.05
C HIS A 80 8.16 -7.99 -2.49
N GLU A 81 7.74 -9.05 -3.18
CA GLU A 81 6.41 -9.16 -3.74
C GLU A 81 6.04 -10.62 -4.00
N VAL A 82 4.74 -10.88 -4.10
CA VAL A 82 4.17 -12.16 -4.51
C VAL A 82 3.13 -11.94 -5.58
N VAL A 83 3.19 -12.77 -6.63
CA VAL A 83 2.25 -12.75 -7.75
C VAL A 83 1.41 -14.02 -7.70
N VAL A 84 0.10 -13.85 -7.62
CA VAL A 84 -0.88 -14.91 -7.76
C VAL A 84 -1.55 -14.75 -9.12
N ARG A 85 -1.37 -15.74 -10.00
CA ARG A 85 -2.03 -15.79 -11.31
C ARG A 85 -3.17 -16.79 -11.28
N GLY A 86 -4.38 -16.31 -11.49
CA GLY A 86 -5.58 -17.12 -11.64
C GLY A 86 -6.15 -17.00 -13.06
N THR A 87 -7.20 -17.76 -13.34
CA THR A 87 -7.93 -17.68 -14.61
C THR A 87 -8.55 -16.31 -14.85
N GLY A 88 -8.98 -15.63 -13.78
CA GLY A 88 -9.57 -14.29 -13.83
C GLY A 88 -8.57 -13.14 -13.87
N GLY A 89 -7.26 -13.40 -13.81
CA GLY A 89 -6.24 -12.36 -13.82
C GLY A 89 -5.16 -12.53 -12.77
N HIS A 90 -4.66 -11.41 -12.27
CA HIS A 90 -3.50 -11.33 -11.39
C HIS A 90 -3.86 -10.61 -10.10
N VAL A 91 -3.37 -11.14 -8.98
CA VAL A 91 -3.29 -10.42 -7.71
C VAL A 91 -1.81 -10.33 -7.35
N VAL A 92 -1.31 -9.13 -7.11
CA VAL A 92 0.08 -8.90 -6.72
C VAL A 92 0.09 -8.15 -5.40
N VAL A 93 0.82 -8.67 -4.42
CA VAL A 93 1.02 -8.00 -3.12
C VAL A 93 2.48 -7.57 -3.04
N TYR A 94 2.71 -6.27 -2.93
CA TYR A 94 4.01 -5.64 -2.77
C TYR A 94 4.21 -5.24 -1.31
N ALA A 95 5.36 -5.57 -0.73
CA ALA A 95 5.73 -5.07 0.59
C ALA A 95 5.98 -3.56 0.55
N ALA A 96 5.44 -2.83 1.53
CA ALA A 96 5.54 -1.37 1.66
C ALA A 96 5.83 -1.00 3.13
N ASP A 97 7.05 -1.33 3.58
CA ASP A 97 7.48 -1.20 4.97
C ASP A 97 6.57 -1.97 5.96
N TRP A 98 5.87 -1.30 6.87
CA TRP A 98 4.89 -1.91 7.78
C TRP A 98 3.52 -2.14 7.14
N SER A 99 3.35 -1.77 5.87
CA SER A 99 2.14 -1.90 5.08
C SER A 99 2.37 -2.73 3.82
N SER A 100 1.34 -2.88 3.01
CA SER A 100 1.37 -3.55 1.73
C SER A 100 0.50 -2.81 0.71
N LEU A 101 0.92 -2.83 -0.55
CA LEU A 101 0.08 -2.48 -1.69
C LEU A 101 -0.36 -3.78 -2.36
N THR A 102 -1.66 -4.03 -2.40
CA THR A 102 -2.23 -5.12 -3.20
C THR A 102 -2.89 -4.57 -4.45
N VAL A 103 -2.62 -5.23 -5.56
CA VAL A 103 -3.06 -4.82 -6.89
C VAL A 103 -3.76 -5.98 -7.58
N LEU A 104 -4.94 -5.71 -8.13
CA LEU A 104 -5.73 -6.63 -8.91
C LEU A 104 -5.70 -6.18 -10.37
N ALA A 105 -5.54 -7.11 -11.28
CA ALA A 105 -5.53 -6.83 -12.71
C ALA A 105 -6.14 -7.97 -13.52
N GLY A 106 -6.68 -7.64 -14.69
CA GLY A 106 -7.27 -8.63 -15.60
C GLY A 106 -6.25 -9.63 -16.17
N PRO A 107 -6.72 -10.67 -16.89
CA PRO A 107 -5.87 -11.71 -17.46
C PRO A 107 -4.94 -11.20 -18.57
N GLU A 108 -5.37 -10.19 -19.32
CA GLU A 108 -4.63 -9.60 -20.45
C GLU A 108 -3.77 -8.40 -20.04
N VAL A 109 -3.57 -8.17 -18.73
CA VAL A 109 -2.73 -7.05 -18.27
C VAL A 109 -1.30 -7.24 -18.75
N ASN A 110 -0.65 -6.14 -19.15
CA ASN A 110 0.79 -6.14 -19.34
C ASN A 110 1.49 -6.24 -17.98
N VAL A 111 1.90 -7.45 -17.60
CA VAL A 111 2.56 -7.75 -16.31
C VAL A 111 3.86 -6.95 -16.13
N GLY A 112 4.62 -6.72 -17.21
CA GLY A 112 5.83 -5.91 -17.14
C GLY A 112 5.53 -4.46 -16.73
N ARG A 113 4.52 -3.85 -17.35
CA ARG A 113 4.04 -2.50 -17.00
C ARG A 113 3.42 -2.46 -15.60
N LEU A 114 2.67 -3.49 -15.22
CA LEU A 114 2.08 -3.62 -13.89
C LEU A 114 3.17 -3.46 -12.80
N HIS A 115 4.26 -4.21 -12.92
CA HIS A 115 5.38 -4.12 -11.98
C HIS A 115 6.16 -2.81 -12.09
N LEU A 116 6.36 -2.30 -13.32
CA LEU A 116 7.05 -1.03 -13.56
C LEU A 116 6.40 0.13 -12.81
N GLU A 117 5.07 0.17 -12.78
CA GLU A 117 4.31 1.25 -12.14
C GLU A 117 4.01 0.97 -10.65
N SER A 118 3.73 -0.30 -10.30
CA SER A 118 3.28 -0.64 -8.93
C SER A 118 4.42 -0.63 -7.91
N ARG A 119 5.66 -1.01 -8.29
CA ARG A 119 6.79 -1.02 -7.35
C ARG A 119 7.16 0.38 -6.85
N PRO A 120 7.29 1.42 -7.73
CA PRO A 120 7.45 2.79 -7.26
C PRO A 120 6.25 3.27 -6.43
N ALA A 121 5.02 2.92 -6.81
CA ALA A 121 3.82 3.30 -6.06
C ALA A 121 3.82 2.72 -4.63
N ALA A 122 4.18 1.44 -4.46
CA ALA A 122 4.33 0.82 -3.14
C ALA A 122 5.36 1.56 -2.28
N ARG A 123 6.47 2.01 -2.87
CA ARG A 123 7.47 2.80 -2.17
C ARG A 123 6.95 4.19 -1.77
N ALA A 124 6.26 4.88 -2.66
CA ALA A 124 5.66 6.18 -2.38
C ALA A 124 4.63 6.08 -1.25
N ILE A 125 3.79 5.05 -1.27
CA ILE A 125 2.83 4.75 -0.19
C ILE A 125 3.54 4.54 1.15
N ALA A 126 4.62 3.75 1.18
CA ALA A 126 5.41 3.56 2.39
C ALA A 126 5.97 4.89 2.92
N ASP A 127 6.47 5.76 2.03
CA ASP A 127 6.99 7.07 2.42
C ASP A 127 5.88 7.99 2.97
N HIS A 128 4.68 8.00 2.37
CA HIS A 128 3.53 8.74 2.89
C HIS A 128 3.08 8.27 4.28
N LEU A 129 3.08 6.95 4.50
CA LEU A 129 2.68 6.34 5.78
C LEU A 129 3.77 6.44 6.85
N GLY A 130 5.05 6.48 6.48
CA GLY A 130 6.16 6.67 7.42
C GLY A 130 6.19 8.07 8.06
N ILE A 131 5.70 9.09 7.35
CA ILE A 131 5.58 10.46 7.89
C ILE A 131 4.59 10.53 9.06
N LEU A 132 3.56 9.68 9.07
CA LEU A 132 2.56 9.58 10.15
C LEU A 132 3.13 9.03 11.45
N THR A 133 3.89 7.95 11.36
CA THR A 133 4.45 7.26 12.54
C THR A 133 5.52 8.14 13.22
N GLY A 134 6.26 8.95 12.44
CA GLY A 134 7.21 9.93 12.95
C GLY A 134 6.58 11.15 13.63
N LYS A 135 5.41 11.64 13.17
CA LYS A 135 4.69 12.77 13.81
C LYS A 135 4.12 12.41 15.20
N HIS A 136 3.63 11.18 15.39
CA HIS A 136 3.08 10.74 16.69
C HIS A 136 4.13 10.47 17.79
N SER A 137 5.40 10.26 17.44
CA SER A 137 6.47 10.05 18.43
C SER A 137 6.94 11.36 19.08
N LYS A 138 6.89 12.48 18.34
CA LYS A 138 7.43 13.78 18.80
C LYS A 138 6.56 14.50 19.83
N ASP A 139 5.29 14.13 19.96
CA ASP A 139 4.35 14.72 20.94
C ASP A 139 4.40 14.05 22.33
N ARG A 140 5.05 12.89 22.49
CA ARG A 140 5.11 12.16 23.77
C ARG A 140 6.36 12.45 24.62
N THR A 141 7.28 13.28 24.16
CA THR A 141 8.55 13.56 24.88
C THR A 141 8.61 14.89 25.61
N ASN A 142 7.52 15.68 25.67
CA ASN A 142 7.54 17.01 26.25
C ASN A 142 6.58 17.18 27.45
N THR A 143 6.64 16.30 28.45
CA THR A 143 5.94 16.53 29.75
C THR A 143 6.70 16.13 31.02
N ASN A 144 7.94 15.64 30.98
CA ASN A 144 8.71 15.42 32.22
C ASN A 144 10.02 16.19 32.21
N GLY A 145 9.96 17.43 32.70
CA GLY A 145 11.15 18.23 32.94
C GLY A 145 10.83 19.67 33.30
N LYS A 146 10.13 19.90 34.42
CA LYS A 146 10.32 21.09 35.26
C LYS A 146 9.64 20.92 36.63
N GLU A 147 10.53 20.91 37.62
CA GLU A 147 10.37 21.33 39.02
C GLU A 147 9.59 20.44 39.99
#